data_AF-S8CKR1-F1
#
_entry.id   AF-S8CKR1-F1
#
_cell.length_a   1.000
_cell.length_b   1.000
_cell.length_c   1.000
_cell.angle_alpha   90.00
_cell.angle_beta   90.00
_cell.angle_gamma   90.00
#
_symmetry.space_group_name_H-M   'P 1'
#
loop_
_entity.id
_entity.type
_entity.pdbx_description
1 polymer ?
#
loop_
_entity_poly.entity_id
_entity_poly.type
_entity_poly.pdbx_seq_one_letter_code
_entity_poly.pdbx_strand_id
1 'polypeptide(L)'
;TVASVMLLISLLGLVMSILGYQQAIHIFIIGGWILVSVTLIVWGIFVVLDNVIDDTCMAMGEWVENPRAETALSNILLPCVDEETTNQTLFKSKQVINDIVNIVNGFTGSVANSNPHSQSGSSFYNQSGPLIPPLCYPYDAQLRDRPCSESELSMENASLVWQSYTCTVSSSSSNICCGVGRLTPNMYMELITAVNSSYALEHYTPPLLNLQNCNFVRDAFRNITAAFCPPLERHLGTLNAGLVLISVGVILSLTLWLVYANRPQREEVFAKLSSRIRGSCNGVSV
;
A
#
# COMPACT_ATOMS: atom_id res chain seq x y z
N THR A 1 -16.74 -23.86 -14.28
CA THR A 1 -17.94 -22.99 -14.28
C THR A 1 -18.24 -22.44 -15.66
N VAL A 2 -17.30 -21.81 -16.37
CA VAL A 2 -17.50 -21.27 -17.74
C VAL A 2 -17.99 -22.33 -18.75
N ALA A 3 -17.37 -23.52 -18.76
CA ALA A 3 -17.82 -24.63 -19.60
C ALA A 3 -19.26 -25.07 -19.30
N SER A 4 -19.67 -25.05 -18.02
CA SER A 4 -21.02 -25.41 -17.60
C SER A 4 -22.05 -24.38 -18.05
N VAL A 5 -21.69 -23.08 -18.01
CA VAL A 5 -22.55 -21.98 -18.46
C VAL A 5 -22.69 -21.99 -19.99
N MET A 6 -21.59 -22.18 -20.73
CA MET A 6 -21.58 -22.36 -22.19
C MET A 6 -22.48 -23.52 -22.63
N LEU A 7 -22.36 -24.66 -21.94
CA LEU A 7 -23.13 -25.87 -22.23
C LEU A 7 -24.62 -25.63 -21.96
N LEU A 8 -24.96 -24.92 -20.88
CA LEU A 8 -26.35 -24.57 -20.56
C LEU A 8 -26.97 -23.62 -21.58
N ILE A 9 -26.22 -22.62 -22.05
CA ILE A 9 -26.64 -21.67 -23.08
C ILE A 9 -26.84 -22.40 -24.43
N SER A 10 -25.92 -23.29 -24.80
CA SER A 10 -26.06 -24.12 -26.00
C SER A 10 -27.25 -25.08 -25.92
N LEU A 11 -27.50 -25.71 -24.76
CA LEU A 11 -28.64 -26.60 -24.55
C LEU A 11 -29.97 -25.84 -24.62
N LEU A 12 -30.06 -24.66 -23.99
CA LEU A 12 -31.24 -23.80 -24.09
C LEU A 12 -31.47 -23.33 -25.53
N GLY A 13 -30.42 -22.90 -26.24
CA GLY A 13 -30.51 -22.51 -27.64
C GLY A 13 -30.98 -23.65 -28.54
N LEU A 14 -30.50 -24.88 -28.29
CA LEU A 14 -30.86 -26.07 -29.05
C LEU A 14 -32.29 -26.53 -28.77
N VAL A 15 -32.73 -26.52 -27.51
CA VAL A 15 -34.12 -26.84 -27.13
C VAL A 15 -35.08 -25.82 -27.72
N MET A 16 -34.76 -24.53 -27.62
CA MET A 16 -35.58 -23.45 -28.20
C MET A 16 -35.62 -23.49 -29.73
N SER A 17 -34.56 -23.96 -30.38
CA SER A 17 -34.50 -24.21 -31.83
C SER A 17 -35.48 -25.29 -32.29
N ILE A 18 -35.62 -26.36 -31.50
CA ILE A 18 -36.47 -27.52 -31.85
C ILE A 18 -37.95 -27.17 -31.71
N LEU A 19 -38.32 -26.24 -30.82
CA LEU A 19 -39.70 -25.81 -30.62
C LEU A 19 -40.23 -24.84 -31.70
N GLY A 20 -39.40 -24.39 -32.65
CA GLY A 20 -39.88 -23.71 -33.87
C GLY A 20 -40.50 -22.31 -33.66
N TYR A 21 -40.26 -21.64 -32.52
CA TYR A 21 -40.73 -20.27 -32.31
C TYR A 21 -39.83 -19.27 -33.06
N GLN A 22 -40.34 -18.66 -34.13
CA GLN A 22 -39.62 -17.59 -34.87
C GLN A 22 -39.11 -16.45 -33.97
N GLN A 23 -39.84 -16.13 -32.88
CA GLN A 23 -39.43 -15.12 -31.90
C GLN A 23 -38.20 -15.54 -31.07
N ALA A 24 -38.07 -16.83 -30.72
CA ALA A 24 -36.92 -17.33 -29.98
C ALA A 24 -35.62 -17.22 -30.79
N ILE A 25 -35.71 -17.35 -32.12
CA ILE A 25 -34.58 -17.25 -33.05
C ILE A 25 -34.03 -15.82 -33.07
N HIS A 26 -34.91 -14.83 -33.19
CA HIS A 26 -34.51 -13.42 -33.17
C HIS A 26 -33.86 -13.04 -31.83
N ILE A 27 -34.40 -13.51 -30.70
CA ILE A 27 -33.82 -13.27 -29.38
C ILE A 27 -32.43 -13.89 -29.27
N PHE A 28 -32.21 -15.10 -29.80
CA PHE A 28 -30.91 -15.77 -29.78
C PHE A 28 -29.87 -15.04 -30.63
N ILE A 29 -30.25 -14.57 -31.82
CA ILE A 29 -29.36 -13.79 -32.70
C ILE A 29 -28.98 -12.47 -32.05
N ILE A 30 -29.95 -11.71 -31.52
CA ILE A 30 -29.70 -10.44 -30.84
C ILE A 30 -28.80 -10.67 -29.61
N GLY A 31 -29.10 -11.68 -28.80
CA GLY A 31 -28.27 -12.06 -27.64
C GLY A 31 -26.85 -12.45 -28.01
N GLY A 32 -26.66 -13.22 -29.09
CA GLY A 32 -25.35 -13.61 -29.60
C GLY A 32 -24.51 -12.40 -30.06
N TRP A 33 -25.11 -11.46 -30.79
CA TRP A 33 -24.42 -10.22 -31.20
C TRP A 33 -24.07 -9.31 -30.01
N ILE A 34 -24.95 -9.20 -29.02
CA ILE A 34 -24.66 -8.48 -27.77
C ILE A 34 -23.46 -9.15 -27.06
N LEU A 35 -23.45 -10.48 -26.94
CA LEU A 35 -22.36 -11.20 -26.30
C LEU A 35 -21.01 -11.01 -27.02
N VAL A 36 -21.00 -11.05 -28.36
CA VAL A 36 -19.80 -10.75 -29.16
C VAL A 36 -19.33 -9.31 -28.91
N SER A 37 -20.26 -8.35 -28.91
CA SER A 37 -19.93 -6.93 -28.71
C SER A 37 -19.32 -6.69 -27.32
N VAL A 38 -19.93 -7.27 -26.27
CA VAL A 38 -19.43 -7.18 -24.90
C VAL A 38 -18.06 -7.85 -24.75
N THR A 39 -17.87 -9.05 -25.30
CA THR A 39 -16.59 -9.77 -25.21
C THR A 39 -15.45 -9.04 -25.94
N LEU A 40 -15.71 -8.38 -27.07
CA LEU A 40 -14.73 -7.55 -27.77
C LEU A 40 -14.34 -6.28 -26.98
N ILE A 41 -15.31 -5.60 -26.36
CA ILE A 41 -15.03 -4.45 -25.50
C ILE A 41 -14.18 -4.86 -24.31
N VAL A 42 -14.56 -5.94 -23.63
CA VAL A 42 -13.82 -6.49 -22.48
C VAL A 42 -12.42 -6.93 -22.88
N TRP A 43 -12.27 -7.58 -24.03
CA TRP A 43 -10.96 -7.94 -24.60
C TRP A 43 -10.07 -6.70 -24.81
N GLY A 44 -10.60 -5.65 -25.42
CA GLY A 44 -9.87 -4.40 -25.62
C GLY A 44 -9.39 -3.75 -24.31
N ILE A 45 -10.25 -3.74 -23.28
CA ILE A 45 -9.88 -3.23 -21.94
C ILE A 45 -8.73 -4.06 -21.34
N PHE A 46 -8.81 -5.39 -21.39
CA PHE A 46 -7.76 -6.25 -20.84
C PHE A 46 -6.44 -6.11 -21.58
N VAL A 47 -6.45 -5.92 -22.90
CA VAL A 47 -5.22 -5.65 -23.68
C VAL A 47 -4.57 -4.34 -23.24
N VAL A 48 -5.35 -3.27 -23.03
CA VAL A 48 -4.79 -2.01 -22.52
C VAL A 48 -4.20 -2.19 -21.12
N LEU A 49 -4.90 -2.90 -20.24
CA LEU A 49 -4.41 -3.18 -18.89
C LEU A 49 -3.10 -3.97 -18.90
N ASP A 50 -2.99 -4.98 -19.76
CA ASP A 50 -1.77 -5.80 -19.91
C ASP A 50 -0.56 -4.93 -20.28
N ASN A 51 -0.71 -4.03 -21.26
CA ASN A 51 0.36 -3.10 -21.64
C ASN A 51 0.73 -2.13 -20.51
N VAL A 52 -0.27 -1.56 -19.82
CA VAL A 52 -0.02 -0.64 -18.70
C VAL A 52 0.72 -1.35 -17.55
N ILE A 53 0.36 -2.60 -17.28
CA ILE A 53 1.01 -3.40 -16.24
C ILE A 53 2.43 -3.75 -16.63
N ASP A 54 2.68 -4.17 -17.87
CA ASP A 54 4.02 -4.48 -18.36
C ASP A 54 4.93 -3.23 -18.30
N ASP A 55 4.45 -2.10 -18.81
CA ASP A 55 5.16 -0.81 -18.72
C ASP A 55 5.46 -0.42 -17.26
N THR A 56 4.48 -0.59 -16.36
CA THR A 56 4.64 -0.28 -14.94
C THR A 56 5.64 -1.22 -14.26
N CYS A 57 5.57 -2.52 -14.56
CA CYS A 57 6.45 -3.54 -14.00
C CYS A 57 7.89 -3.37 -14.49
N MET A 58 8.07 -3.04 -15.78
CA MET A 58 9.37 -2.73 -16.36
C MET A 58 9.97 -1.48 -15.73
N ALA A 59 9.18 -0.40 -15.61
CA ALA A 59 9.62 0.84 -14.98
C ALA A 59 9.99 0.65 -13.49
N MET A 60 9.20 -0.12 -12.74
CA MET A 60 9.53 -0.48 -11.34
C MET A 60 10.81 -1.33 -11.26
N GLY A 61 11.02 -2.26 -12.18
CA GLY A 61 12.23 -3.08 -12.26
C GLY A 61 13.49 -2.25 -12.53
N GLU A 62 13.44 -1.38 -13.53
CA GLU A 62 14.54 -0.48 -13.89
C GLU A 62 14.90 0.46 -12.73
N TRP A 63 13.89 0.98 -12.02
CA TRP A 63 14.13 1.82 -10.85
C TRP A 63 14.78 1.05 -9.69
N VAL A 64 14.44 -0.23 -9.48
CA VAL A 64 15.08 -1.06 -8.44
C VAL A 64 16.57 -1.28 -8.75
N GLU A 65 16.93 -1.46 -10.02
CA GLU A 65 18.32 -1.64 -10.44
C GLU A 65 19.13 -0.34 -10.35
N ASN A 66 18.54 0.79 -10.75
CA ASN A 66 19.22 2.07 -10.76
C ASN A 66 18.39 3.22 -10.16
N PRO A 67 18.16 3.22 -8.84
CA PRO A 67 17.30 4.22 -8.17
C PRO A 67 17.90 5.64 -8.17
N ARG A 68 19.18 5.76 -8.55
CA ARG A 68 19.95 7.02 -8.60
C ARG A 68 20.20 7.51 -10.03
N ALA A 69 19.70 6.82 -11.05
CA ALA A 69 19.73 7.36 -12.40
C ALA A 69 18.84 8.61 -12.48
N GLU A 70 19.29 9.62 -13.22
CA GLU A 70 18.56 10.86 -13.56
C GLU A 70 17.21 10.54 -14.22
N THR A 71 16.23 10.20 -13.39
CA THR A 71 14.84 9.96 -13.75
C THR A 71 14.01 11.10 -13.17
N ALA A 72 12.91 11.46 -13.84
CA ALA A 72 11.98 12.48 -13.35
C ALA A 72 11.45 12.18 -11.93
N LEU A 73 11.49 10.92 -11.49
CA LEU A 73 11.13 10.48 -10.14
C LEU A 73 12.25 10.75 -9.11
N SER A 74 13.51 10.51 -9.47
CA SER A 74 14.68 10.76 -8.57
C SER A 74 14.98 12.25 -8.37
N ASN A 75 14.76 13.08 -9.40
CA ASN A 75 15.20 14.48 -9.40
C ASN A 75 14.20 15.44 -8.73
N ILE A 76 12.92 15.06 -8.64
CA ILE A 76 11.85 15.97 -8.20
C ILE A 76 11.08 15.43 -6.98
N LEU A 77 10.94 14.12 -6.81
CA LEU A 77 10.01 13.56 -5.81
C LEU A 77 10.70 12.83 -4.66
N LEU A 78 11.78 12.07 -4.93
CA LEU A 78 12.51 11.27 -3.93
C LEU A 78 14.02 11.30 -4.21
N PRO A 79 14.75 12.34 -3.79
CA PRO A 79 16.22 12.34 -3.87
C PRO A 79 16.75 11.31 -2.87
N CYS A 80 17.06 10.11 -3.37
CA CYS A 80 17.62 9.03 -2.56
C CYS A 80 19.01 9.43 -2.08
N VAL A 81 19.17 9.56 -0.77
CA VAL A 81 20.47 9.83 -0.15
C VAL A 81 21.33 8.57 -0.15
N ASP A 82 22.65 8.74 -0.20
CA ASP A 82 23.59 7.63 -0.10
C ASP A 82 23.67 7.07 1.33
N GLU A 83 23.98 5.78 1.43
CA GLU A 83 24.00 5.07 2.70
C GLU A 83 25.06 5.64 3.66
N GLU A 84 26.16 6.20 3.14
CA GLU A 84 27.20 6.83 3.94
C GLU A 84 26.66 8.07 4.65
N THR A 85 26.03 9.00 3.91
CA THR A 85 25.40 10.20 4.46
C THR A 85 24.27 9.86 5.43
N THR A 86 23.46 8.84 5.14
CA THR A 86 22.41 8.37 6.04
C THR A 86 23.00 7.80 7.35
N ASN A 87 24.07 7.00 7.27
CA ASN A 87 24.76 6.47 8.45
C ASN A 87 25.44 7.58 9.27
N GLN A 88 26.05 8.57 8.61
CA GLN A 88 26.59 9.75 9.28
C GLN A 88 25.49 10.54 10.00
N THR A 89 24.32 10.69 9.39
CA THR A 89 23.17 11.36 10.00
C THR A 89 22.65 10.59 11.20
N LEU A 90 22.55 9.26 11.11
CA LEU A 90 22.19 8.41 12.24
C LEU A 90 23.20 8.55 13.39
N PHE A 91 24.49 8.50 13.08
CA PHE A 91 25.55 8.68 14.06
C PHE A 91 25.45 10.04 14.78
N LYS A 92 25.19 11.12 14.03
CA LYS A 92 24.96 12.45 14.60
C LYS A 92 23.69 12.52 15.44
N SER A 93 22.61 11.86 15.04
CA SER A 93 21.39 11.77 15.85
C SER A 93 21.65 11.08 17.18
N LYS A 94 22.35 9.94 17.18
CA LYS A 94 22.76 9.24 18.41
C LYS A 94 23.63 10.11 19.33
N GLN A 95 24.54 10.89 18.74
CA GLN A 95 25.37 11.84 19.49
C GLN A 95 24.50 12.90 20.19
N VAL A 96 23.56 13.53 19.46
CA VAL A 96 22.64 14.53 20.01
C VAL A 96 21.79 13.95 21.15
N ILE A 97 21.31 12.71 21.02
CA ILE A 97 20.57 12.03 22.08
C ILE A 97 21.42 11.91 23.34
N ASN A 98 22.67 11.44 23.23
CA ASN A 98 23.58 11.36 24.38
C ASN A 98 23.89 12.74 25.00
N ASP A 99 24.02 13.79 24.18
CA ASP A 99 24.21 15.16 24.66
C ASP A 99 22.98 15.67 25.44
N ILE A 100 21.76 15.36 24.99
CA ILE A 100 20.52 15.68 25.72
C ILE A 100 20.50 14.95 27.06
N VAL A 101 20.80 13.64 27.09
CA VAL A 101 20.85 12.86 28.33
C VAL A 101 21.90 13.42 29.28
N ASN A 102 23.06 13.85 28.78
CA ASN A 102 24.10 14.50 29.58
C ASN A 102 23.61 15.79 30.23
N ILE A 103 22.89 16.65 29.50
CA ILE A 103 22.33 17.89 30.04
C ILE A 103 21.29 17.58 31.12
N VAL A 104 20.38 16.64 30.85
CA VAL A 104 19.31 16.23 31.76
C VAL A 104 19.86 15.61 33.05
N ASN A 105 20.82 14.69 32.93
CA ASN A 105 21.47 14.07 34.09
C ASN A 105 22.35 15.06 34.84
N GLY A 106 23.02 15.98 34.14
CA GLY A 106 23.76 17.08 34.74
C GLY A 106 22.84 17.94 35.60
N PHE A 107 21.72 18.40 35.06
CA PHE A 107 20.71 19.16 35.81
C PHE A 107 20.13 18.36 36.99
N THR A 108 19.77 17.11 36.76
CA THR A 108 19.19 16.24 37.79
C THR A 108 20.16 16.05 38.95
N GLY A 109 21.44 15.79 38.67
CA GLY A 109 22.48 15.62 39.68
C GLY A 109 22.88 16.90 40.40
N SER A 110 23.10 17.99 39.65
CA SER A 110 23.70 19.22 40.19
C SER A 110 22.68 20.24 40.69
N VAL A 111 21.43 20.18 40.26
CA VAL A 111 20.37 21.12 40.66
C VAL A 111 19.29 20.40 41.44
N ALA A 112 18.63 19.41 40.84
CA ALA A 112 17.44 18.80 41.43
C ALA A 112 17.78 17.90 42.63
N ASN A 113 18.93 17.21 42.61
CA ASN A 113 19.40 16.34 43.68
C ASN A 113 20.41 17.01 44.64
N SER A 114 20.87 18.23 44.33
CA SER A 114 21.74 19.00 45.22
C SER A 114 20.98 19.51 46.43
N ASN A 115 21.46 19.25 47.64
CA ASN A 115 20.90 19.80 48.88
C ASN A 115 21.68 21.09 49.28
N PRO A 116 21.32 22.29 48.79
CA PRO A 116 22.06 23.51 49.10
C PRO A 116 21.92 23.88 50.58
N HIS A 117 23.03 24.33 51.18
CA HIS A 117 23.06 24.77 52.57
C HIS A 117 22.26 26.07 52.75
N SER A 118 21.59 26.20 53.90
CA SER A 118 20.56 27.22 54.21
C SER A 118 20.97 28.70 54.19
N GLN A 119 22.19 29.04 53.76
CA GLN A 119 22.71 30.41 53.74
C GLN A 119 23.07 30.93 52.33
N SER A 120 22.81 30.15 51.27
CA SER A 120 23.16 30.53 49.89
C SER A 120 22.05 31.28 49.15
N GLY A 121 21.72 32.51 49.61
CA GLY A 121 20.98 33.52 48.82
C GLY A 121 19.74 33.05 48.02
N SER A 122 19.49 33.72 46.88
CA SER A 122 18.32 33.54 45.99
C SER A 122 18.16 32.15 45.32
N SER A 123 18.97 31.17 45.71
CA SER A 123 18.97 29.79 45.18
C SER A 123 18.62 28.75 46.24
N PHE A 124 17.99 29.15 47.34
CA PHE A 124 17.49 28.23 48.37
C PHE A 124 16.20 27.53 47.91
N TYR A 125 16.25 26.20 47.77
CA TYR A 125 15.10 25.35 47.44
C TYR A 125 14.93 24.29 48.55
N ASN A 126 13.73 24.18 49.13
CA ASN A 126 13.46 23.20 50.20
C ASN A 126 13.17 21.82 49.59
N GLN A 127 14.22 21.03 49.36
CA GLN A 127 14.12 19.70 48.76
C GLN A 127 13.82 18.64 49.82
N SER A 128 12.53 18.48 50.14
CA SER A 128 12.06 17.47 51.10
C SER A 128 11.74 16.10 50.47
N GLY A 129 11.83 15.97 49.13
CA GLY A 129 11.50 14.74 48.40
C GLY A 129 12.66 13.74 48.22
N PRO A 130 12.38 12.48 47.83
CA PRO A 130 13.39 11.49 47.48
C PRO A 130 14.20 11.91 46.25
N LEU A 131 15.43 11.37 46.11
CA LEU A 131 16.30 11.66 44.97
C LEU A 131 15.66 11.21 43.67
N ILE A 132 15.75 12.05 42.66
CA ILE A 132 15.22 11.75 41.33
C ILE A 132 16.21 10.80 40.63
N PRO A 133 15.74 9.68 40.06
CA PRO A 133 16.59 8.77 39.30
C PRO A 133 17.08 9.43 37.99
N PRO A 134 18.35 9.19 37.59
CA PRO A 134 18.89 9.72 36.35
C PRO A 134 18.25 9.02 35.13
N LEU A 135 18.24 9.73 34.01
CA LEU A 135 17.85 9.20 32.71
C LEU A 135 18.94 8.24 32.21
N CYS A 136 18.50 7.14 31.62
CA CYS A 136 19.38 6.16 31.00
C CYS A 136 20.08 6.75 29.76
N TYR A 137 21.35 6.38 29.58
CA TYR A 137 22.05 6.57 28.32
C TYR A 137 21.71 5.42 27.36
N PRO A 138 20.97 5.66 26.27
CA PRO A 138 20.61 4.62 25.32
C PRO A 138 21.83 4.15 24.51
N TYR A 139 22.89 4.96 24.42
CA TYR A 139 24.09 4.64 23.67
C TYR A 139 25.38 4.74 24.51
N ASP A 140 26.33 3.84 24.25
CA ASP A 140 27.66 3.86 24.85
C ASP A 140 28.60 4.95 24.26
N ALA A 141 29.85 5.00 24.73
CA ALA A 141 30.85 5.96 24.23
C ALA A 141 31.22 5.74 22.74
N GLN A 142 30.90 4.57 22.19
CA GLN A 142 31.05 4.24 20.77
C GLN A 142 29.72 4.37 20.00
N LEU A 143 28.68 4.93 20.61
CA LEU A 143 27.33 5.11 20.09
C LEU A 143 26.62 3.81 19.68
N ARG A 144 26.94 2.72 20.37
CA ARG A 144 26.25 1.43 20.27
C ARG A 144 25.14 1.35 21.30
N ASP A 145 24.12 0.58 20.96
CA ASP A 145 22.93 0.44 21.80
C ASP A 145 23.29 -0.26 23.11
N ARG A 146 22.90 0.36 24.23
CA ARG A 146 23.19 -0.10 25.59
C ARG A 146 21.88 -0.36 26.32
N PRO A 147 21.69 -1.53 26.96
CA PRO A 147 20.55 -1.75 27.83
C PRO A 147 20.67 -0.90 29.10
N CYS A 148 19.55 -0.30 29.52
CA CYS A 148 19.46 0.48 30.75
C CYS A 148 19.57 -0.42 31.99
N SER A 149 20.25 0.06 33.02
CA SER A 149 20.27 -0.57 34.34
C SER A 149 18.94 -0.37 35.07
N GLU A 150 18.59 -1.26 36.00
CA GLU A 150 17.41 -1.14 36.89
C GLU A 150 17.39 0.17 37.71
N SER A 151 18.55 0.80 37.90
CA SER A 151 18.71 2.07 38.61
C SER A 151 18.56 3.31 37.71
N GLU A 152 18.46 3.12 36.40
CA GLU A 152 18.37 4.18 35.39
C GLU A 152 16.96 4.21 34.81
N LEU A 153 16.48 5.41 34.49
CA LEU A 153 15.13 5.61 33.97
C LEU A 153 15.13 5.61 32.44
N SER A 154 14.35 4.72 31.82
CA SER A 154 14.12 4.76 30.37
C SER A 154 13.37 6.03 29.95
N MET A 155 13.64 6.54 28.74
CA MET A 155 12.97 7.71 28.18
C MET A 155 11.45 7.55 28.10
N GLU A 156 10.96 6.33 27.85
CA GLU A 156 9.52 6.03 27.77
C GLU A 156 8.80 6.26 29.10
N ASN A 157 9.43 5.84 30.20
CA ASN A 157 8.84 5.89 31.53
C ASN A 157 9.17 7.18 32.29
N ALA A 158 10.07 8.00 31.75
CA ALA A 158 10.61 9.15 32.46
C ALA A 158 9.56 10.20 32.84
N SER A 159 8.62 10.47 31.94
CA SER A 159 7.51 11.40 32.17
C SER A 159 6.67 11.00 33.38
N LEU A 160 6.22 9.74 33.43
CA LEU A 160 5.39 9.19 34.50
C LEU A 160 6.12 9.17 35.84
N VAL A 161 7.39 8.73 35.85
CA VAL A 161 8.16 8.62 37.09
C VAL A 161 8.47 10.01 37.64
N TRP A 162 9.01 10.94 36.85
CA TRP A 162 9.36 12.28 37.32
C TRP A 162 8.15 13.13 37.74
N GLN A 163 6.96 12.85 37.19
CA GLN A 163 5.74 13.51 37.64
C GLN A 163 5.51 13.33 39.15
N SER A 164 5.81 12.14 39.69
CA SER A 164 5.68 11.85 41.13
C SER A 164 6.67 12.61 42.03
N TYR A 165 7.72 13.21 41.46
CA TYR A 165 8.71 14.02 42.17
C TYR A 165 8.44 15.53 42.08
N THR A 166 7.32 15.91 41.44
CA THR A 166 6.93 17.32 41.28
C THR A 166 6.31 17.86 42.57
N CYS A 167 6.80 19.01 43.03
CA CYS A 167 6.32 19.70 44.21
C CYS A 167 5.22 20.72 43.87
N THR A 168 4.43 21.09 44.87
CA THR A 168 3.54 22.25 44.76
C THR A 168 4.31 23.55 45.00
N VAL A 169 4.01 24.59 44.21
CA VAL A 169 4.60 25.93 44.33
C VAL A 169 3.57 26.92 44.88
N SER A 170 4.00 27.85 45.73
CA SER A 170 3.13 28.90 46.27
C SER A 170 3.01 30.08 45.31
N SER A 171 1.83 30.70 45.26
CA SER A 171 1.51 31.84 44.37
C SER A 171 2.40 33.08 44.57
N SER A 172 3.10 33.17 45.71
CA SER A 172 3.99 34.28 46.08
C SER A 172 5.44 34.10 45.62
N SER A 173 5.86 32.88 45.25
CA SER A 173 7.22 32.59 44.79
C SER A 173 7.20 31.43 43.80
N SER A 174 7.13 31.74 42.50
CA SER A 174 6.95 30.79 41.40
C SER A 174 8.01 29.69 41.30
N ASN A 175 9.14 29.86 41.99
CA ASN A 175 10.31 29.01 41.85
C ASN A 175 10.58 28.14 43.09
N ILE A 176 9.87 28.31 44.20
CA ILE A 176 10.19 27.60 45.46
C ILE A 176 9.16 26.48 45.71
N CYS A 177 9.65 25.25 45.90
CA CYS A 177 8.84 24.12 46.33
C CYS A 177 8.33 24.30 47.76
N CYS A 178 7.02 24.23 47.96
CA CYS A 178 6.36 24.28 49.27
C CYS A 178 5.92 22.91 49.79
N GLY A 179 5.79 21.92 48.90
CA GLY A 179 5.42 20.54 49.23
C GLY A 179 6.57 19.54 49.11
N VAL A 180 6.29 18.26 49.39
CA VAL A 180 7.24 17.16 49.20
C VAL A 180 7.49 16.98 47.70
N GLY A 181 8.75 17.15 47.28
CA GLY A 181 9.17 17.02 45.89
C GLY A 181 10.51 17.73 45.64
N ARG A 182 11.07 17.52 44.45
CA ARG A 182 12.36 18.10 44.02
C ARG A 182 12.26 18.90 42.72
N LEU A 183 11.22 18.68 41.92
CA LEU A 183 10.98 19.42 40.67
C LEU A 183 9.85 20.43 40.86
N THR A 184 10.06 21.67 40.41
CA THR A 184 8.93 22.59 40.20
C THR A 184 8.19 22.22 38.91
N PRO A 185 6.92 22.62 38.75
CA PRO A 185 6.19 22.36 37.51
C PRO A 185 6.91 22.84 36.24
N ASN A 186 7.60 23.98 36.31
CA ASN A 186 8.39 24.51 35.19
C ASN A 186 9.61 23.63 34.88
N MET A 187 10.37 23.22 35.91
CA MET A 187 11.52 22.32 35.73
C MET A 187 11.09 20.97 35.15
N TYR A 188 9.97 20.42 35.64
CA TYR A 188 9.40 19.20 35.11
C TYR A 188 9.06 19.34 33.62
N MET A 189 8.40 20.43 33.20
CA MET A 189 8.07 20.69 31.80
C MET A 189 9.29 20.78 30.89
N GLU A 190 10.36 21.46 31.32
CA GLU A 190 11.62 21.54 30.56
C GLU A 190 12.27 20.15 30.42
N LEU A 191 12.31 19.37 31.49
CA LEU A 191 12.89 18.03 31.50
C LEU A 191 12.13 17.07 30.58
N ILE A 192 10.79 17.04 30.64
CA ILE A 192 10.01 16.15 29.76
C ILE A 192 10.08 16.60 28.30
N THR A 193 10.26 17.90 28.03
CA THR A 193 10.42 18.40 26.65
C THR A 193 11.70 17.84 26.05
N ALA A 194 12.81 17.89 26.81
CA ALA A 194 14.09 17.30 26.40
C ALA A 194 13.97 15.78 26.18
N VAL A 195 13.32 15.06 27.11
CA VAL A 195 13.10 13.60 27.00
C VAL A 195 12.23 13.23 25.80
N ASN A 196 11.14 13.97 25.56
CA ASN A 196 10.26 13.68 24.42
C ASN A 196 10.99 13.93 23.09
N SER A 197 11.84 14.96 23.02
CA SER A 197 12.68 15.19 21.84
C SER A 197 13.70 14.07 21.64
N SER A 198 14.39 13.61 22.70
CA SER A 198 15.33 12.50 22.58
C SER A 198 14.64 11.18 22.22
N TYR A 199 13.46 10.91 22.79
CA TYR A 199 12.65 9.74 22.43
C TYR A 199 12.23 9.78 20.95
N ALA A 200 11.79 10.95 20.46
CA ALA A 200 11.42 11.10 19.06
C ALA A 200 12.62 10.89 18.13
N LEU A 201 13.79 11.42 18.48
CA LEU A 201 15.04 11.18 17.75
C LEU A 201 15.41 9.69 17.76
N GLU A 202 15.34 9.01 18.89
CA GLU A 202 15.68 7.59 19.01
C GLU A 202 14.74 6.70 18.17
N HIS A 203 13.43 6.91 18.30
CA HIS A 203 12.43 6.04 17.69
C HIS A 203 12.16 6.33 16.21
N TYR A 204 12.12 7.61 15.82
CA TYR A 204 11.72 7.99 14.46
C TYR A 204 12.91 8.23 13.51
N THR A 205 14.13 8.47 14.00
CA THR A 205 15.28 8.68 13.10
C THR A 205 15.55 7.46 12.20
N PRO A 206 15.67 6.21 12.72
CA PRO A 206 15.98 5.06 11.88
C PRO A 206 14.99 4.82 10.72
N PRO A 207 13.65 4.83 10.91
CA PRO A 207 12.72 4.65 9.80
C PRO A 207 12.72 5.83 8.82
N LEU A 208 12.88 7.07 9.29
CA LEU A 208 12.97 8.24 8.42
C LEU A 208 14.20 8.18 7.50
N LEU A 209 15.33 7.74 8.05
CA LEU A 209 16.57 7.54 7.32
C LEU A 209 16.47 6.40 6.29
N ASN A 210 15.71 5.33 6.60
CA ASN A 210 15.42 4.25 5.65
C ASN A 210 14.44 4.64 4.53
N LEU A 211 13.65 5.69 4.73
CA LEU A 211 12.87 6.31 3.65
C LEU A 211 13.79 7.18 2.78
N GLN A 212 14.69 7.93 3.41
CA GLN A 212 15.61 8.84 2.74
C GLN A 212 16.63 8.14 1.85
N ASN A 213 17.14 6.97 2.25
CA ASN A 213 18.06 6.15 1.43
C ASN A 213 17.32 5.32 0.35
N CYS A 214 15.99 5.45 0.25
CA CYS A 214 15.11 4.72 -0.66
C CYS A 214 15.15 3.19 -0.53
N ASN A 215 15.80 2.62 0.49
CA ASN A 215 15.86 1.18 0.68
C ASN A 215 14.45 0.61 0.90
N PHE A 216 13.64 1.29 1.71
CA PHE A 216 12.26 0.88 1.94
C PHE A 216 11.45 0.77 0.64
N VAL A 217 11.54 1.80 -0.22
CA VAL A 217 10.80 1.85 -1.49
C VAL A 217 11.37 0.80 -2.46
N ARG A 218 12.69 0.62 -2.50
CA ARG A 218 13.39 -0.39 -3.30
C ARG A 218 12.97 -1.80 -2.93
N ASP A 219 12.91 -2.12 -1.65
CA ASP A 219 12.51 -3.45 -1.19
C ASP A 219 11.03 -3.70 -1.49
N ALA A 220 10.17 -2.69 -1.32
CA ALA A 220 8.76 -2.78 -1.68
C ALA A 220 8.58 -3.03 -3.19
N PHE A 221 9.24 -2.25 -4.05
CA PHE A 221 9.13 -2.40 -5.50
C PHE A 221 9.74 -3.72 -5.96
N ARG A 222 10.87 -4.15 -5.39
CA ARG A 222 11.46 -5.46 -5.68
C ARG A 222 10.51 -6.61 -5.32
N ASN A 223 9.81 -6.50 -4.19
CA ASN A 223 8.82 -7.49 -3.80
C ASN A 223 7.60 -7.48 -4.75
N ILE A 224 7.14 -6.29 -5.15
CA ILE A 224 6.03 -6.15 -6.10
C ILE A 224 6.39 -6.76 -7.45
N THR A 225 7.56 -6.40 -8.01
CA THR A 225 8.00 -6.89 -9.32
C THR A 225 8.25 -8.39 -9.31
N ALA A 226 8.83 -8.94 -8.25
CA ALA A 226 9.09 -10.38 -8.16
C ALA A 226 7.81 -11.20 -7.91
N ALA A 227 6.92 -10.74 -7.03
CA ALA A 227 5.78 -11.52 -6.58
C ALA A 227 4.50 -11.32 -7.40
N PHE A 228 4.27 -10.13 -7.95
CA PHE A 228 2.98 -9.77 -8.57
C PHE A 228 3.04 -9.61 -10.09
N CYS A 229 4.13 -9.13 -10.66
CA CYS A 229 4.21 -8.92 -12.11
C CYS A 229 4.09 -10.24 -12.93
N PRO A 230 4.86 -11.31 -12.64
CA PRO A 230 4.76 -12.57 -13.39
C PRO A 230 3.39 -13.27 -13.31
N PRO A 231 2.72 -13.39 -12.15
CA PRO A 231 1.39 -14.00 -12.12
C PRO A 231 0.35 -13.11 -12.81
N LEU A 232 0.45 -11.79 -12.72
CA LEU A 232 -0.51 -10.86 -13.31
C LEU A 232 -0.49 -10.92 -14.84
N GLU A 233 0.69 -10.86 -15.46
CA GLU A 233 0.89 -11.05 -16.91
C GLU A 233 0.31 -12.40 -17.36
N ARG A 234 0.61 -13.48 -16.63
CA ARG A 234 0.14 -14.83 -16.96
C ARG A 234 -1.39 -14.96 -16.87
N HIS A 235 -2.01 -14.32 -15.88
CA HIS A 235 -3.47 -14.34 -15.69
C HIS A 235 -4.18 -13.50 -16.75
N LEU A 236 -3.66 -12.31 -17.05
CA LEU A 236 -4.18 -11.43 -18.10
C LEU A 236 -4.08 -12.11 -19.47
N GLY A 237 -2.92 -12.69 -19.80
CA GLY A 237 -2.74 -13.47 -21.03
C GLY A 237 -3.73 -14.64 -21.14
N THR A 238 -3.97 -15.36 -20.04
CA THR A 238 -4.93 -16.48 -20.01
C THR A 238 -6.37 -16.00 -20.21
N LEU A 239 -6.77 -14.91 -19.55
CA LEU A 239 -8.10 -14.30 -19.73
C LEU A 239 -8.28 -13.78 -21.15
N ASN A 240 -7.25 -13.15 -21.72
CA ASN A 240 -7.25 -12.64 -23.07
C ASN A 240 -7.44 -13.75 -24.11
N ALA A 241 -6.68 -14.85 -23.97
CA ALA A 241 -6.83 -16.04 -24.81
C ALA A 241 -8.24 -16.66 -24.67
N GLY A 242 -8.77 -16.72 -23.45
CA GLY A 242 -10.13 -17.20 -23.19
C GLY A 242 -11.20 -16.35 -23.90
N LEU A 243 -11.11 -15.03 -23.82
CA LEU A 243 -12.05 -14.11 -24.48
C LEU A 243 -12.03 -14.25 -26.01
N VAL A 244 -10.85 -14.42 -26.61
CA VAL A 244 -10.71 -14.68 -28.05
C VAL A 244 -11.39 -16.00 -28.44
N LEU A 245 -11.14 -17.07 -27.68
CA LEU A 245 -11.76 -18.39 -27.94
C LEU A 245 -13.29 -18.33 -27.86
N ILE A 246 -13.83 -17.60 -26.88
CA ILE A 246 -15.27 -17.40 -26.72
C ILE A 246 -15.85 -16.65 -27.91
N SER A 247 -15.23 -15.55 -28.32
CA SER A 247 -15.67 -14.74 -29.46
C SER A 247 -15.72 -15.56 -30.74
N VAL A 248 -14.65 -16.30 -31.05
CA VAL A 248 -14.57 -17.18 -32.23
C VAL A 248 -15.64 -18.28 -32.17
N GLY A 249 -15.83 -18.91 -31.01
CA GLY A 249 -16.85 -19.95 -30.82
C GLY A 249 -18.28 -19.45 -31.05
N VAL A 250 -18.61 -18.26 -30.54
CA VAL A 250 -19.93 -17.65 -30.73
C VAL A 250 -20.17 -17.30 -32.20
N ILE A 251 -19.19 -16.70 -32.88
CA ILE A 251 -19.29 -16.37 -34.32
C ILE A 251 -19.47 -17.65 -35.16
N LEU A 252 -18.69 -18.70 -34.90
CA LEU A 252 -18.84 -19.98 -35.59
C LEU A 252 -20.22 -20.62 -35.33
N SER A 253 -20.70 -20.55 -34.09
CA SER A 253 -22.04 -21.08 -33.77
C SER A 253 -23.15 -20.31 -34.50
N LEU A 254 -23.11 -18.98 -34.51
CA LEU A 254 -24.09 -18.14 -35.20
C LEU A 254 -24.07 -18.36 -36.72
N THR A 255 -22.89 -18.50 -37.32
CA THR A 255 -22.75 -18.73 -38.77
C THR A 255 -23.25 -20.11 -39.19
N LEU A 256 -22.88 -21.18 -38.47
CA LEU A 256 -23.40 -22.53 -38.71
C LEU A 256 -24.93 -22.57 -38.57
N TRP A 257 -25.46 -21.85 -37.58
CA TRP A 257 -26.89 -21.79 -37.32
C TRP A 257 -27.66 -21.01 -38.39
N LEU A 258 -27.12 -19.87 -38.86
CA LEU A 258 -27.66 -19.12 -40.01
C LEU A 258 -27.73 -19.98 -41.28
N VAL A 259 -26.69 -20.79 -41.53
CA VAL A 259 -26.67 -21.74 -42.65
C VAL A 259 -27.73 -22.82 -42.47
N TYR A 260 -27.86 -23.39 -41.27
CA TYR A 260 -28.85 -24.42 -40.97
C TYR A 260 -30.29 -23.91 -41.06
N ALA A 261 -30.60 -22.75 -40.48
CA ALA A 261 -31.94 -22.16 -40.50
C ALA A 261 -32.37 -21.67 -41.89
N ASN A 262 -31.42 -21.22 -42.72
CA ASN A 262 -31.72 -20.86 -44.11
C ASN A 262 -31.89 -22.07 -45.04
N ARG A 263 -31.40 -23.27 -44.69
CA ARG A 263 -31.59 -24.47 -45.54
C ARG A 263 -33.06 -24.84 -45.79
N PRO A 264 -33.94 -25.00 -44.78
CA PRO A 264 -35.34 -25.37 -45.02
C PRO A 264 -36.07 -24.31 -45.85
N GLN A 265 -35.82 -23.02 -45.58
CA GLN A 265 -36.44 -21.93 -46.34
C GLN A 265 -35.96 -21.87 -47.79
N ARG A 266 -34.69 -22.20 -48.04
CA ARG A 266 -34.12 -22.29 -49.39
C ARG A 266 -34.65 -23.51 -50.14
N GLU A 267 -34.81 -24.65 -49.48
CA GLU A 267 -35.43 -25.84 -50.07
C GLU A 267 -36.91 -25.60 -50.44
N GLU A 268 -37.68 -24.90 -49.61
CA GLU A 268 -39.06 -24.52 -49.92
C GLU A 268 -39.16 -23.56 -51.12
N VAL A 269 -38.25 -22.57 -51.21
CA VAL A 269 -38.19 -21.63 -52.33
C VAL A 269 -37.76 -22.34 -53.62
N PHE A 270 -36.75 -23.21 -53.55
CA PHE A 270 -36.32 -24.01 -54.71
C PHE A 270 -37.40 -25.02 -55.15
N ALA A 271 -38.12 -25.64 -54.22
CA ALA A 271 -39.24 -26.53 -54.54
C ALA A 271 -40.40 -25.77 -55.21
N LYS A 272 -40.74 -24.56 -54.74
CA LYS A 272 -41.73 -23.67 -55.39
C LYS A 272 -41.28 -23.18 -56.77
N LEU A 273 -39.99 -22.89 -56.95
CA LEU A 273 -39.44 -22.47 -58.25
C LEU A 273 -39.45 -23.64 -59.25
N SER A 274 -39.05 -24.83 -58.79
CA SER A 274 -39.11 -26.09 -59.56
C SER A 274 -40.53 -26.44 -60.00
N SER A 275 -41.53 -26.30 -59.11
CA SER A 275 -42.93 -26.55 -59.46
C SER A 275 -43.50 -25.52 -60.45
N ARG A 276 -43.12 -24.23 -60.33
CA ARG A 276 -43.46 -23.20 -61.32
C ARG A 276 -42.88 -23.50 -62.71
N ILE A 277 -41.61 -23.90 -62.77
CA ILE A 277 -40.94 -24.25 -64.03
C ILE A 277 -41.61 -25.48 -64.66
N ARG A 278 -41.91 -26.51 -63.87
CA ARG A 278 -42.63 -27.71 -64.34
C ARG A 278 -44.05 -27.41 -64.85
N GLY A 279 -44.77 -26.50 -64.19
CA GLY A 279 -46.08 -26.02 -64.66
C GLY A 279 -46.01 -25.23 -65.97
N SER A 280 -44.94 -24.46 -66.18
CA SER A 280 -44.72 -23.69 -67.40
C SER A 280 -44.36 -24.55 -68.61
N CYS A 281 -43.67 -25.68 -68.43
CA CYS A 281 -43.34 -26.60 -69.52
C CYS A 281 -44.53 -27.47 -69.96
N ASN A 282 -45.49 -27.74 -69.08
CA ASN A 282 -46.70 -28.51 -69.42
C ASN A 282 -47.80 -27.66 -70.10
N GLY A 283 -47.62 -26.35 -70.19
CA GLY A 283 -48.56 -25.43 -70.86
C GLY A 283 -48.26 -25.17 -72.34
N VAL A 284 -47.21 -25.78 -72.90
CA VAL A 284 -46.79 -25.64 -74.30
C VAL A 284 -46.93 -26.99 -75.00
N SER A 285 -48.16 -27.47 -75.11
CA SER A 285 -48.52 -28.57 -76.01
C SER A 285 -49.97 -28.41 -76.47
N VAL A 286 -50.19 -27.48 -77.40
CA VAL A 286 -51.28 -27.50 -78.39
C VAL A 286 -50.72 -26.94 -79.68
#